data_AF-A0A4C2EKW5-F1
#
_entry.id   AF-A0A4C2EKW5-F1
#
_cell.length_a   1.000
_cell.length_b   1.000
_cell.length_c   1.000
_cell.angle_alpha   90.00
_cell.angle_beta   90.00
_cell.angle_gamma   90.00
#
_symmetry.space_group_name_H-M   'P 1'
#
loop_
_entity.id
_entity.type
_entity.pdbx_description
1 polymer ?
#
loop_
_entity_poly.entity_id
_entity_poly.type
_entity_poly.pdbx_seq_one_letter_code
_entity_poly.pdbx_strand_id
1 'polypeptide(L)'
;MTGRRLSKSEERKVVKTYALEQVKKEWKQEAEEEGLSLSRYLHNLIQEGRAMRKQGRLKLGDKRRVEELRQEVDELQNKLEKQGQTRSDPENAGSTLVQRQVLENLVPEDEYKTLDQILKQLVGNEEFQDRLRTELKTELYRLANTGRVEYRRGSGWKNLGGGE
;
A
#
# COMPACT_ATOMS: atom_id res chain seq x y z
N MET A 1 32.94 56.40 -4.39
CA MET A 1 31.69 55.85 -4.96
C MET A 1 30.81 55.39 -3.81
N THR A 2 29.75 56.15 -3.51
CA THR A 2 28.81 55.88 -2.41
C THR A 2 27.79 54.84 -2.87
N GLY A 3 27.94 53.60 -2.40
CA GLY A 3 26.97 52.54 -2.61
C GLY A 3 25.69 52.82 -1.83
N ARG A 4 24.64 53.27 -2.52
CA ARG A 4 23.31 53.42 -1.94
C ARG A 4 22.80 52.02 -1.58
N ARG A 5 22.75 51.69 -0.28
CA ARG A 5 22.03 50.51 0.21
C ARG A 5 20.55 50.74 -0.08
N LEU A 6 20.03 50.11 -1.13
CA LEU A 6 18.61 50.09 -1.39
C LEU A 6 17.92 49.40 -0.22
N SER A 7 16.90 50.05 0.34
CA SER A 7 16.04 49.42 1.35
C SER A 7 15.28 48.27 0.70
N LYS A 8 15.00 47.17 1.42
CA LYS A 8 14.18 46.03 0.92
C LYS A 8 12.84 46.43 0.30
N SER A 9 12.36 47.66 0.57
CA SER A 9 11.16 48.24 -0.02
C SER A 9 11.37 48.79 -1.44
N GLU A 10 12.57 49.22 -1.82
CA GLU A 10 12.88 49.85 -3.11
C GLU A 10 13.00 48.82 -4.26
N GLU A 11 13.14 47.54 -3.95
CA GLU A 11 13.23 46.43 -4.93
C GLU A 11 11.90 45.69 -5.16
N ARG A 12 10.88 45.93 -4.33
CA ARG A 12 9.58 45.24 -4.43
C ARG A 12 8.62 46.03 -5.30
N LYS A 13 8.08 45.37 -6.33
CA LYS A 13 7.04 45.96 -7.19
C LYS A 13 5.71 45.24 -7.01
N VAL A 14 4.63 46.01 -7.01
CA VAL A 14 3.27 45.46 -7.00
C VAL A 14 2.95 44.92 -8.39
N VAL A 15 2.50 43.68 -8.45
CA VAL A 15 2.02 43.04 -9.67
C VAL A 15 0.52 42.87 -9.53
N LYS A 16 -0.24 43.41 -10.49
CA LYS A 16 -1.69 43.20 -10.56
C LYS A 16 -1.96 41.88 -11.28
N THR A 17 -2.87 41.09 -10.73
CA THR A 17 -3.38 39.86 -11.34
C THR A 17 -4.90 39.96 -11.46
N TYR A 18 -5.46 39.26 -12.44
CA TYR A 18 -6.90 39.16 -12.65
C TYR A 18 -7.33 37.72 -12.31
N ALA A 19 -8.22 37.61 -11.34
CA ALA A 19 -8.83 36.35 -10.92
C ALA A 19 -10.34 36.55 -10.83
N LEU A 20 -11.09 35.45 -10.91
CA LEU A 20 -12.53 35.48 -10.63
C LEU A 20 -12.78 35.95 -9.19
N GLU A 21 -13.86 36.69 -8.98
CA GLU A 21 -14.15 37.29 -7.66
C GLU A 21 -14.29 36.21 -6.57
N GLN A 22 -14.87 35.06 -6.91
CA GLN A 22 -14.98 33.93 -6.00
C GLN A 22 -13.59 33.40 -5.57
N VAL A 23 -12.71 33.13 -6.53
CA VAL A 23 -11.34 32.64 -6.28
C VAL A 23 -10.55 33.64 -5.43
N LYS A 24 -10.73 34.94 -5.66
CA LYS A 24 -10.10 35.98 -4.86
C LYS A 24 -10.60 35.99 -3.40
N LYS A 25 -11.88 35.68 -3.17
CA LYS A 25 -12.43 35.56 -1.82
C LYS A 25 -11.86 34.34 -1.10
N GLU A 26 -11.80 33.20 -1.79
CA GLU A 26 -11.19 31.96 -1.29
C GLU A 26 -9.75 32.21 -0.82
N TRP A 27 -8.90 32.79 -1.67
CA TRP A 27 -7.51 33.10 -1.29
C TRP A 27 -7.38 34.07 -0.11
N LYS A 28 -8.34 34.99 0.05
CA LYS A 28 -8.33 35.89 1.21
C LYS A 28 -8.66 35.16 2.49
N GLN A 29 -9.65 34.27 2.44
CA GLN A 29 -10.05 33.46 3.58
C GLN A 29 -8.92 32.50 3.99
N GLU A 30 -8.35 31.77 3.04
CA GLU A 30 -7.20 30.87 3.27
C GLU A 30 -6.01 31.62 3.90
N ALA A 31 -5.70 32.82 3.38
CA ALA A 31 -4.64 33.65 3.95
C ALA A 31 -4.95 34.08 5.39
N GLU A 32 -6.20 34.41 5.71
CA GLU A 32 -6.63 34.79 7.06
C GLU A 32 -6.57 33.60 8.03
N GLU A 33 -7.00 32.41 7.60
CA GLU A 33 -6.91 31.16 8.37
C GLU A 33 -5.45 30.81 8.71
N GLU A 34 -4.52 31.08 7.80
CA GLU A 34 -3.07 30.91 8.03
C GLU A 34 -2.41 32.08 8.78
N GLY A 35 -3.15 33.15 9.10
CA GLY A 35 -2.61 34.36 9.74
C GLY A 35 -1.64 35.14 8.85
N LEU A 36 -1.78 35.03 7.53
CA LEU A 36 -0.91 35.65 6.52
C LEU A 36 -1.61 36.79 5.78
N SER A 37 -0.83 37.76 5.31
CA SER A 37 -1.32 38.70 4.31
C SER A 37 -1.52 37.99 2.96
N LEU A 38 -2.54 38.37 2.19
CA LEU A 38 -2.80 37.80 0.84
C LEU A 38 -1.56 37.79 -0.07
N SER A 39 -0.74 38.84 -0.05
CA SER A 39 0.49 38.90 -0.86
C SER A 39 1.54 37.87 -0.45
N ARG A 40 1.65 37.58 0.85
CA ARG A 40 2.55 36.57 1.40
C ARG A 40 2.04 35.15 1.13
N TYR A 41 0.74 34.93 1.30
CA TYR A 41 0.07 33.69 0.96
C TYR A 41 0.29 33.31 -0.51
N LEU A 42 -0.03 34.23 -1.43
CA LEU A 42 0.20 34.01 -2.86
C LEU A 42 1.69 33.81 -3.21
N HIS A 43 2.60 34.49 -2.51
CA HIS A 43 4.03 34.28 -2.70
C HIS A 43 4.46 32.86 -2.30
N ASN A 44 3.96 32.34 -1.17
CA ASN A 44 4.24 30.98 -0.71
C ASN A 44 3.76 29.95 -1.74
N LEU A 45 2.51 30.06 -2.20
CA LEU A 45 1.96 29.19 -3.24
C LEU A 45 2.81 29.19 -4.53
N ILE A 46 3.30 30.35 -4.94
CA ILE A 46 4.19 30.46 -6.11
C ILE A 46 5.52 29.74 -5.86
N GLN A 47 6.11 29.86 -4.67
CA GLN A 47 7.37 29.18 -4.34
C GLN A 47 7.19 27.67 -4.23
N GLU A 48 6.10 27.20 -3.62
CA GLU A 48 5.74 25.78 -3.56
C GLU A 48 5.54 25.20 -4.96
N GLY A 49 4.76 25.89 -5.80
CA GLY A 49 4.55 25.48 -7.19
C GLY A 49 5.85 25.50 -8.03
N ARG A 50 6.84 26.33 -7.68
CA ARG A 50 8.18 26.29 -8.28
C ARG A 50 9.00 25.11 -7.76
N ALA A 51 8.97 24.84 -6.45
CA ALA A 51 9.67 23.73 -5.83
C ALA A 51 9.18 22.37 -6.36
N MET A 52 7.86 22.19 -6.44
CA MET A 52 7.26 20.99 -6.99
C MET A 52 7.57 20.79 -8.48
N ARG A 53 7.60 21.87 -9.28
CA ARG A 53 8.08 21.83 -10.67
C ARG A 53 9.53 21.38 -10.78
N LYS A 54 10.41 21.94 -9.93
CA LYS A 54 11.84 21.57 -9.89
C LYS A 54 12.05 20.10 -9.52
N GLN A 55 11.20 19.56 -8.66
CA GLN A 55 11.19 18.14 -8.28
C GLN A 55 10.50 17.23 -9.31
N GLY A 56 10.01 17.77 -10.43
CA GLY A 56 9.31 17.00 -11.47
C GLY A 56 7.90 16.55 -11.08
N ARG A 57 7.36 17.01 -9.96
CA ARG A 57 6.04 16.61 -9.42
C ARG A 57 4.86 17.39 -10.01
N LEU A 58 5.14 18.54 -10.62
CA LEU A 58 4.16 19.33 -11.36
C LEU A 58 4.69 19.56 -12.78
N LYS A 59 4.35 18.70 -13.73
CA LYS A 59 4.40 19.10 -15.15
C LYS A 59 3.03 19.63 -15.49
N LEU A 60 2.95 20.91 -15.88
CA LEU A 60 1.71 21.56 -16.27
C LEU A 60 1.17 20.81 -17.51
N GLY A 61 0.20 19.91 -17.31
CA GLY A 61 -0.30 18.99 -18.34
C GLY A 61 -0.71 17.59 -17.84
N ASP A 62 -0.30 17.19 -16.64
CA ASP A 62 -0.43 15.79 -16.17
C ASP A 62 -1.79 15.40 -15.56
N LYS A 63 -2.89 16.03 -15.99
CA LYS A 63 -4.24 15.55 -15.61
C LYS A 63 -4.43 14.08 -16.02
N ARG A 64 -3.91 13.71 -17.22
CA ARG A 64 -3.92 12.32 -17.70
C ARG A 64 -3.12 11.38 -16.79
N ARG A 65 -1.93 11.79 -16.34
CA ARG A 65 -1.12 10.96 -15.45
C ARG A 65 -1.74 10.79 -14.07
N VAL A 66 -2.43 11.81 -13.55
CA VAL A 66 -3.19 11.70 -12.31
C VAL A 66 -4.39 10.76 -12.49
N GLU A 67 -5.09 10.82 -13.62
CA GLU A 67 -6.17 9.89 -13.96
C GLU A 67 -5.67 8.45 -14.07
N GLU A 68 -4.55 8.24 -14.78
CA GLU A 68 -3.89 6.94 -14.92
C GLU A 68 -3.46 6.37 -13.56
N LEU A 69 -2.85 7.20 -12.70
CA LEU A 69 -2.44 6.76 -11.37
C LEU A 69 -3.64 6.44 -10.47
N ARG A 70 -4.77 7.15 -10.62
CA ARG A 70 -6.01 6.82 -9.90
C ARG A 70 -6.58 5.49 -10.38
N GLN A 71 -6.62 5.27 -11.71
CA GLN A 71 -7.05 4.00 -12.29
C GLN A 71 -6.15 2.85 -11.82
N GLU A 72 -4.83 3.05 -11.76
CA GLU A 72 -3.89 2.05 -11.28
C GLU A 72 -4.11 1.73 -9.79
N VAL A 73 -4.39 2.76 -8.97
CA VAL A 73 -4.75 2.56 -7.55
C VAL A 73 -6.05 1.77 -7.41
N ASP A 74 -7.10 2.11 -8.18
CA ASP A 74 -8.38 1.40 -8.14
C ASP A 74 -8.22 -0.06 -8.60
N GLU A 75 -7.43 -0.33 -9.64
CA GLU A 75 -7.13 -1.69 -10.08
C GLU A 75 -6.36 -2.49 -9.04
N LEU A 76 -5.37 -1.87 -8.38
CA LEU A 76 -4.60 -2.51 -7.32
C LEU A 76 -5.46 -2.78 -6.08
N GLN A 77 -6.34 -1.86 -5.71
CA GLN A 77 -7.32 -2.06 -4.63
C GLN A 77 -8.29 -3.19 -4.96
N ASN A 78 -8.83 -3.25 -6.18
CA ASN A 78 -9.68 -4.35 -6.63
C ASN A 78 -8.94 -5.70 -6.62
N LYS A 79 -7.65 -5.74 -6.98
CA LYS A 79 -6.83 -6.95 -6.88
C LYS A 79 -6.61 -7.37 -5.42
N LEU A 80 -6.36 -6.40 -4.53
CA LEU A 80 -6.24 -6.62 -3.09
C LEU A 80 -7.55 -7.10 -2.46
N GLU A 81 -8.70 -6.56 -2.86
CA GLU A 81 -10.01 -7.02 -2.41
C GLU A 81 -10.33 -8.42 -2.91
N LYS A 82 -10.01 -8.74 -4.17
CA LYS A 82 -10.15 -10.11 -4.70
C LYS A 82 -9.24 -11.10 -4.00
N GLN A 83 -8.00 -10.71 -3.70
CA GLN A 83 -7.07 -11.50 -2.88
C GLN A 83 -7.49 -11.58 -1.40
N GLY A 84 -8.14 -10.53 -0.91
CA GLY A 84 -8.72 -10.44 0.42
C GLY A 84 -9.91 -11.38 0.56
N GLN A 85 -10.86 -11.34 -0.38
CA GLN A 85 -12.05 -12.21 -0.43
C GLN A 85 -11.70 -13.69 -0.64
N THR A 86 -10.57 -14.01 -1.28
CA THR A 86 -10.04 -15.40 -1.30
C THR A 86 -9.35 -15.80 0.01
N ARG A 87 -8.98 -14.84 0.87
CA ARG A 87 -8.29 -15.07 2.15
C ARG A 87 -9.15 -14.87 3.39
N SER A 88 -10.25 -14.13 3.29
CA SER A 88 -11.12 -13.75 4.42
C SER A 88 -12.35 -14.63 4.45
N ASP A 89 -12.08 -15.92 4.62
CA ASP A 89 -13.05 -16.84 5.18
C ASP A 89 -12.29 -17.61 6.28
N PRO A 90 -12.16 -17.03 7.49
CA PRO A 90 -11.37 -17.60 8.58
C PRO A 90 -11.90 -18.96 9.05
N GLU A 91 -13.17 -19.27 8.75
CA GLU A 91 -13.77 -20.60 8.99
C GLU A 91 -13.41 -21.62 7.90
N ASN A 92 -12.86 -21.18 6.76
CA ASN A 92 -12.53 -22.00 5.59
C ASN A 92 -11.02 -22.21 5.40
N ALA A 93 -10.16 -21.63 6.24
CA ALA A 93 -8.72 -21.91 6.24
C ALA A 93 -8.41 -23.40 6.51
N GLY A 94 -9.31 -24.12 7.18
CA GLY A 94 -9.25 -25.57 7.33
C GLY A 94 -9.74 -26.38 6.11
N SER A 95 -10.47 -25.73 5.19
CA SER A 95 -11.21 -26.37 4.09
C SER A 95 -10.38 -26.55 2.81
N THR A 96 -9.32 -25.76 2.62
CA THR A 96 -8.50 -25.83 1.39
C THR A 96 -7.43 -26.93 1.44
N LEU A 97 -6.90 -27.24 2.62
CA LEU A 97 -5.82 -28.24 2.77
C LEU A 97 -6.33 -29.66 2.55
N VAL A 98 -7.54 -29.97 3.02
CA VAL A 98 -8.12 -31.31 2.96
C VAL A 98 -9.36 -31.26 2.06
N GLN A 99 -9.18 -31.59 0.79
CA GLN A 99 -10.28 -31.66 -0.17
C GLN A 99 -11.13 -32.91 0.06
N ARG A 100 -12.44 -32.77 -0.17
CA ARG A 100 -13.41 -33.86 -0.06
C ARG A 100 -13.01 -35.09 -0.89
N GLN A 101 -12.55 -34.89 -2.11
CA GLN A 101 -12.14 -35.96 -3.02
C GLN A 101 -10.97 -36.78 -2.48
N VAL A 102 -10.04 -36.14 -1.76
CA VAL A 102 -8.90 -36.83 -1.13
C VAL A 102 -9.39 -37.70 0.03
N LEU A 103 -10.37 -37.22 0.81
CA LEU A 103 -10.98 -37.99 1.90
C LEU A 103 -11.83 -39.16 1.40
N GLU A 104 -12.60 -38.96 0.32
CA GLU A 104 -13.38 -40.00 -0.34
C GLU A 104 -12.47 -41.14 -0.86
N ASN A 105 -11.28 -40.81 -1.37
CA ASN A 105 -10.29 -41.81 -1.77
C ASN A 105 -9.57 -42.49 -0.57
N LEU A 106 -9.49 -41.82 0.58
CA LEU A 106 -8.79 -42.33 1.77
C LEU A 106 -9.68 -43.22 2.64
N VAL A 107 -11.00 -43.05 2.59
CA VAL A 107 -11.99 -43.84 3.32
C VAL A 107 -12.78 -44.70 2.33
N PRO A 108 -12.37 -45.96 2.11
CA PRO A 108 -13.11 -46.89 1.26
C PRO A 108 -14.52 -47.14 1.82
N GLU A 109 -15.50 -47.36 0.96
CA GLU A 109 -16.89 -47.66 1.36
C GLU A 109 -17.00 -48.97 2.17
N ASP A 110 -16.03 -49.87 2.00
CA ASP A 110 -16.09 -51.25 2.53
C ASP A 110 -15.42 -51.44 3.90
N GLU A 111 -14.67 -50.46 4.42
CA GLU A 111 -13.92 -50.61 5.67
C GLU A 111 -13.89 -49.35 6.54
N TYR A 112 -14.15 -49.53 7.84
CA TYR A 112 -13.97 -48.47 8.84
C TYR A 112 -12.49 -48.28 9.16
N LYS A 113 -11.98 -47.07 8.93
CA LYS A 113 -10.63 -46.67 9.34
C LYS A 113 -10.68 -45.75 10.55
N THR A 114 -9.71 -45.90 11.45
CA THR A 114 -9.55 -44.95 12.55
C THR A 114 -8.98 -43.63 12.05
N LEU A 115 -9.21 -42.54 12.79
CA LEU A 115 -8.69 -41.22 12.44
C LEU A 115 -7.16 -41.24 12.27
N ASP A 116 -6.43 -41.97 13.13
CA ASP A 116 -4.98 -42.09 13.04
C ASP A 116 -4.50 -42.79 11.75
N GLN A 117 -5.26 -43.77 11.26
CA GLN A 117 -4.97 -44.43 9.99
C GLN A 117 -5.20 -43.49 8.81
N ILE A 118 -6.29 -42.73 8.85
CA ILE A 118 -6.60 -41.72 7.82
C ILE A 118 -5.52 -40.64 7.80
N LEU A 119 -5.10 -40.14 8.96
CA LEU A 119 -4.03 -39.13 9.07
C LEU A 119 -2.68 -39.65 8.52
N LYS A 120 -2.29 -40.89 8.84
CA LYS A 120 -1.07 -41.50 8.30
C LYS A 120 -1.10 -41.62 6.78
N GLN A 121 -2.23 -42.02 6.22
CA GLN A 121 -2.40 -42.13 4.77
C GLN A 121 -2.49 -40.77 4.09
N LEU A 122 -3.13 -39.78 4.73
CA LEU A 122 -3.20 -38.40 4.24
C LEU A 122 -1.81 -37.75 4.19
N VAL A 123 -1.00 -37.92 5.24
CA VAL A 123 0.39 -37.43 5.26
C VAL A 123 1.24 -38.13 4.19
N GLY A 124 0.92 -39.39 3.84
CA GLY A 124 1.58 -40.13 2.76
C GLY A 124 1.18 -39.70 1.35
N ASN A 125 0.11 -38.91 1.18
CA ASN A 125 -0.35 -38.47 -0.13
C ASN A 125 0.50 -37.28 -0.63
N GLU A 126 1.13 -37.45 -1.79
CA GLU A 126 1.99 -36.42 -2.41
C GLU A 126 1.24 -35.11 -2.68
N GLU A 127 -0.01 -35.19 -3.14
CA GLU A 127 -0.83 -34.02 -3.43
C GLU A 127 -1.13 -33.21 -2.16
N PHE A 128 -1.39 -33.91 -1.04
CA PHE A 128 -1.55 -33.26 0.26
C PHE A 128 -0.24 -32.65 0.76
N GLN A 129 0.88 -33.37 0.64
CA GLN A 129 2.20 -32.85 1.03
C GLN A 129 2.59 -31.59 0.25
N ASP A 130 2.33 -31.54 -1.05
CA ASP A 130 2.69 -30.39 -1.89
C ASP A 130 1.83 -29.16 -1.61
N ARG A 131 0.54 -29.36 -1.33
CA ARG A 131 -0.35 -28.28 -0.87
C ARG A 131 0.07 -27.79 0.52
N LEU A 132 0.32 -28.70 1.46
CA LEU A 132 0.81 -28.37 2.79
C LEU A 132 2.12 -27.58 2.72
N ARG A 133 3.08 -27.99 1.88
CA ARG A 133 4.33 -27.25 1.65
C ARG A 133 4.08 -25.85 1.09
N THR A 134 3.13 -25.70 0.18
CA THR A 134 2.81 -24.42 -0.45
C THR A 134 2.17 -23.45 0.54
N GLU A 135 1.20 -23.92 1.32
CA GLU A 135 0.58 -23.15 2.40
C GLU A 135 1.61 -22.77 3.47
N LEU A 136 2.41 -23.73 3.94
CA LEU A 136 3.47 -23.46 4.92
C LEU A 136 4.48 -22.44 4.40
N LYS A 137 4.93 -22.55 3.14
CA LYS A 137 5.82 -21.54 2.55
C LYS A 137 5.16 -20.17 2.53
N THR A 138 3.90 -20.09 2.11
CA THR A 138 3.16 -18.83 2.00
C THR A 138 3.05 -18.14 3.35
N GLU A 139 2.67 -18.87 4.39
CA GLU A 139 2.59 -18.34 5.75
C GLU A 139 3.97 -17.97 6.31
N LEU A 140 5.00 -18.78 6.05
CA LEU A 140 6.37 -18.48 6.49
C LEU A 140 6.92 -17.21 5.83
N TYR A 141 6.67 -16.99 4.53
CA TYR A 141 7.02 -15.73 3.86
C TYR A 141 6.23 -14.55 4.41
N ARG A 142 4.95 -14.73 4.76
CA ARG A 142 4.12 -13.69 5.40
C ARG A 142 4.68 -13.32 6.78
N LEU A 143 5.05 -14.32 7.58
CA LEU A 143 5.67 -14.11 8.88
C LEU A 143 7.05 -13.46 8.77
N ALA A 144 7.79 -13.76 7.71
CA ALA A 144 9.05 -13.08 7.43
C ALA A 144 8.86 -11.60 7.07
N ASN A 145 7.85 -11.28 6.26
CA ASN A 145 7.51 -9.89 5.94
C ASN A 145 7.06 -9.08 7.17
N THR A 146 6.52 -9.74 8.20
CA THR A 146 6.15 -9.11 9.47
C THR A 146 7.28 -9.11 10.50
N GLY A 147 8.48 -9.55 10.11
CA GLY A 147 9.68 -9.55 10.97
C GLY A 147 9.65 -10.62 12.08
N ARG A 148 8.71 -11.56 12.05
CA ARG A 148 8.54 -12.60 13.09
C ARG A 148 9.39 -13.84 12.82
N VAL A 149 9.76 -14.09 11.56
CA VAL A 149 10.53 -15.27 11.15
C VAL A 149 11.62 -14.83 10.16
N GLU A 150 12.83 -15.38 10.25
CA GLU A 150 13.91 -15.14 9.29
C GLU A 150 14.14 -16.39 8.45
N TYR A 151 14.30 -16.22 7.13
CA TYR A 151 14.75 -17.28 6.25
C TYR A 151 16.24 -17.10 5.94
N ARG A 152 17.05 -18.14 6.18
CA ARG A 152 18.44 -18.19 5.75
C ARG A 152 18.68 -19.36 4.79
N ARG A 153 19.22 -19.04 3.62
CA ARG A 153 19.61 -20.04 2.60
C ARG A 153 20.63 -21.00 3.21
N GLY A 154 20.30 -22.28 3.28
CA GLY A 154 21.14 -23.33 3.87
C GLY A 154 20.84 -23.69 5.33
N SER A 155 20.13 -22.83 6.08
CA SER A 155 19.76 -23.08 7.49
C SER A 155 18.25 -23.20 7.72
N GLY A 156 17.43 -22.78 6.75
CA GLY A 156 15.98 -22.89 6.82
C GLY A 156 15.33 -21.68 7.51
N TRP A 157 14.23 -21.92 8.21
CA TRP A 157 13.41 -20.90 8.84
C TRP A 157 13.68 -20.83 10.34
N LYS A 158 13.90 -19.62 10.86
CA LYS A 158 14.07 -19.38 12.30
C LYS A 158 12.99 -18.42 12.77
N ASN A 159 12.20 -18.83 13.76
CA ASN A 159 11.34 -17.88 14.47
C ASN A 159 12.24 -16.90 15.24
N LEU A 160 12.06 -15.61 14.98
CA LEU A 160 12.86 -14.56 15.61
C LEU A 160 12.39 -14.26 17.03
N GLY A 161 11.19 -14.71 17.42
CA GLY A 161 10.57 -14.38 18.70
C GLY A 161 10.26 -12.88 18.76
N GLY A 162 9.01 -12.50 19.03
CA GLY A 162 8.73 -11.12 19.36
C GLY A 162 9.54 -10.75 20.61
N GLY A 163 10.61 -9.96 20.42
CA GLY A 163 11.21 -9.21 21.52
C GLY A 163 10.17 -8.25 22.06
N GLU A 164 10.12 -8.15 23.39
CA GLU A 164 9.28 -7.26 24.20
C GLU A 164 8.99 -5.89 23.57
#